data_AF-A0A6B3GIR8-F1
#
_entry.id   AF-A0A6B3GIR8-F1
#
_cell.length_a   1.000
_cell.length_b   1.000
_cell.length_c   1.000
_cell.angle_alpha   90.00
_cell.angle_beta   90.00
_cell.angle_gamma   90.00
#
_symmetry.space_group_name_H-M   'P 1'
#
loop_
_entity.id
_entity.type
_entity.pdbx_description
1 polymer ?
#
loop_
_entity_poly.entity_id
_entity_poly.type
_entity_poly.pdbx_seq_one_letter_code
_entity_poly.pdbx_strand_id
1 'polypeptide(L)' 'DAPPPPGSLTLTADGAYAARLTAAPGPPGERAWYPERWTLDGPEPYAVPLPLDQPEEADSEVAPLADGRVLIRRRV' A
#
# COMPACT_ATOMS: atom_id res chain seq x y z
N ASP A 1 -12.55 -1.45 19.79
CA ASP A 1 -11.27 -0.92 19.34
C ASP A 1 -11.45 -0.37 17.93
N ALA A 2 -11.03 0.86 17.66
CA ALA A 2 -11.14 1.41 16.30
C ALA A 2 -10.11 0.70 15.41
N PRO A 3 -10.43 0.35 14.15
CA PRO A 3 -9.41 -0.19 13.26
C PRO A 3 -8.25 0.79 13.16
N PRO A 4 -6.99 0.32 13.05
CA PRO A 4 -5.84 1.20 12.89
C PRO A 4 -6.09 2.15 11.72
N PRO A 5 -5.61 3.41 11.81
CA PRO A 5 -5.75 4.35 10.71
C PRO A 5 -5.21 3.69 9.42
N PRO A 6 -5.85 3.94 8.27
CA PRO A 6 -5.35 3.40 7.00
C PRO A 6 -3.86 3.73 6.88
N GLY A 7 -3.05 2.74 6.48
CA GLY A 7 -1.60 2.89 6.34
C GLY A 7 -1.29 4.15 5.52
N SER A 8 -0.40 5.00 6.04
CA SER A 8 -0.07 6.28 5.42
C SER A 8 0.42 6.09 3.98
N LEU A 9 -0.01 6.99 3.07
CA LEU A 9 0.53 7.06 1.72
C LEU A 9 1.97 7.56 1.78
N THR A 10 2.89 6.78 1.21
CA THR A 10 4.33 7.08 1.14
C THR A 10 4.71 7.42 -0.29
N LEU A 11 5.47 8.50 -0.48
CA LEU A 11 5.85 9.02 -1.79
C LEU A 11 7.31 8.67 -2.09
N THR A 12 7.65 8.48 -3.37
CA THR A 12 9.06 8.55 -3.79
C THR A 12 9.60 9.98 -3.66
N ALA A 13 10.93 10.10 -3.57
CA ALA A 13 11.60 11.39 -3.44
C ALA A 13 11.36 12.33 -4.63
N ASP A 14 11.14 11.77 -5.83
CA ASP A 14 10.81 12.52 -7.04
C ASP A 14 9.30 12.79 -7.20
N GLY A 15 8.46 12.25 -6.32
CA GLY A 15 7.00 12.41 -6.37
C GLY A 15 6.32 11.72 -7.56
N ALA A 16 7.04 10.93 -8.36
CA ALA A 16 6.49 10.29 -9.55
C ALA A 16 5.44 9.23 -9.21
N TYR A 17 5.58 8.56 -8.06
CA TYR A 17 4.64 7.56 -7.61
C TYR A 17 4.61 7.43 -6.08
N ALA A 18 3.61 6.72 -5.57
CA ALA A 18 3.43 6.44 -4.16
C ALA A 18 3.04 4.98 -3.91
N ALA A 19 3.15 4.55 -2.66
CA ALA A 19 2.62 3.27 -2.20
C ALA A 19 1.86 3.46 -0.88
N ARG A 20 0.80 2.68 -0.69
CA ARG A 20 0.09 2.58 0.59
C ARG A 20 -0.36 1.16 0.84
N LEU A 21 -0.54 0.84 2.11
CA LEU A 21 -1.32 -0.34 2.51
C LEU A 21 -2.81 0.02 2.49
N THR A 22 -3.63 -0.84 1.89
CA THR A 22 -5.08 -0.66 1.83
C THR A 22 -5.81 -1.95 2.16
N ALA A 23 -7.03 -1.82 2.65
CA ALA A 23 -7.86 -2.96 3.01
C ALA A 23 -8.66 -3.46 1.80
N ALA A 24 -8.65 -4.77 1.57
CA ALA A 24 -9.53 -5.43 0.62
C ALA A 24 -11.00 -5.22 0.99
N PRO A 25 -11.88 -5.04 -0.01
CA PRO A 25 -13.32 -5.15 0.21
C PRO A 25 -13.63 -6.54 0.77
N GLY A 26 -14.33 -6.60 1.90
CA GLY A 26 -14.64 -7.86 2.56
C GLY A 26 -15.65 -7.68 3.71
N PRO A 27 -16.24 -8.78 4.21
CA PRO A 27 -17.16 -8.74 5.33
C PRO A 27 -16.45 -8.23 6.61
N PRO A 28 -17.20 -7.60 7.54
CA PRO A 28 -16.64 -7.15 8.81
C PRO A 28 -15.96 -8.31 9.56
N GLY A 29 -14.71 -8.11 9.99
CA GLY A 29 -13.93 -9.13 10.70
C GLY A 29 -12.97 -9.95 9.82
N GLU A 30 -13.14 -9.93 8.49
CA GLU A 30 -12.23 -10.57 7.52
C GLU A 30 -11.58 -9.49 6.66
N ARG A 31 -10.69 -8.70 7.27
CA ARG A 31 -10.02 -7.60 6.57
C ARG A 31 -8.61 -7.99 6.17
N ALA A 32 -8.47 -8.47 4.94
CA ALA A 32 -7.17 -8.66 4.31
C ALA A 32 -6.60 -7.29 3.88
N TRP A 33 -5.29 -7.10 4.05
CA TRP A 33 -4.62 -5.91 3.53
C TRP A 33 -3.78 -6.26 2.32
N TYR A 34 -3.65 -5.33 1.39
CA TYR A 34 -2.76 -5.44 0.25
C TYR A 34 -2.09 -4.09 0.00
N PRO A 35 -0.83 -4.07 -0.46
CA PRO A 35 -0.21 -2.85 -0.90
C PRO A 35 -0.64 -2.52 -2.31
N GLU A 36 -0.87 -1.24 -2.56
CA GLU A 36 -1.13 -0.70 -3.89
C GLU A 36 -0.09 0.37 -4.22
N ARG A 37 0.23 0.47 -5.51
CA ARG A 37 1.09 1.50 -6.09
C ARG A 37 0.23 2.52 -6.82
N TRP A 38 0.45 3.78 -6.52
CA TRP A 38 -0.18 4.93 -7.16
C TRP A 38 0.80 5.57 -8.13
N THR A 39 0.42 5.71 -9.39
CA THR A 39 1.15 6.54 -10.36
C THR A 39 0.66 7.98 -10.23
N LEU A 40 1.57 8.95 -10.08
CA LEU A 40 1.25 10.36 -9.80
C LEU A 40 1.85 11.36 -10.80
N ASP A 41 2.71 10.91 -11.70
CA ASP A 41 3.38 11.72 -12.72
C ASP A 41 2.49 12.06 -13.94
N GLY A 42 1.19 11.74 -13.87
CA GLY A 42 0.19 12.05 -14.88
C GLY A 42 -0.92 12.98 -14.36
N PRO A 43 -1.76 13.53 -15.25
CA PRO A 43 -2.87 14.40 -14.87
C PRO A 43 -3.96 13.67 -14.05
N GLU A 44 -4.07 12.36 -14.23
CA GLU A 44 -5.04 11.51 -13.54
C GLU A 44 -4.30 10.40 -12.78
N PRO A 45 -4.20 10.51 -11.44
CA PRO A 45 -3.63 9.47 -10.60
C PRO A 45 -4.43 8.16 -10.69
N TYR A 46 -3.73 7.03 -10.71
CA TYR A 46 -4.35 5.71 -10.66
C TYR A 46 -3.56 4.75 -9.79
N ALA A 47 -4.27 3.79 -9.18
CA ALA A 47 -3.69 2.81 -8.28
C ALA A 47 -3.81 1.39 -8.84
N VAL A 48 -2.77 0.59 -8.62
CA VAL A 48 -2.77 -0.84 -8.93
C VAL A 48 -2.37 -1.67 -7.71
N PRO A 49 -3.08 -2.76 -7.39
CA PRO A 49 -2.63 -3.72 -6.39
C PRO A 49 -1.27 -4.31 -6.78
N LEU A 50 -0.37 -4.49 -5.82
CA LEU A 50 0.87 -5.22 -6.05
C LEU A 50 0.61 -6.73 -6.03
N PRO A 51 1.19 -7.50 -6.96
CA PRO A 51 1.03 -8.94 -7.00
C PRO A 51 1.87 -9.59 -5.91
N LEU A 52 1.22 -9.99 -4.81
CA LEU A 52 1.83 -10.75 -3.72
C LEU A 52 1.14 -12.11 -3.58
N ASP A 53 1.87 -13.07 -3.04
CA ASP A 53 1.38 -14.45 -2.85
C ASP A 53 0.53 -14.62 -1.58
N GLN A 54 0.43 -13.58 -0.74
CA GLN A 54 -0.31 -13.59 0.52
C GLN A 54 -0.88 -12.20 0.85
N PRO A 55 -1.96 -12.12 1.65
CA PRO A 55 -2.38 -10.89 2.30
C PRO A 55 -1.31 -10.34 3.26
N GLU A 56 -1.41 -9.05 3.54
CA GLU A 56 -0.62 -8.36 4.55
C GLU A 56 -1.41 -8.15 5.85
N GLU A 57 -0.66 -7.95 6.92
CA GLU A 57 -1.19 -7.53 8.22
C GLU A 57 -1.49 -6.03 8.23
N ALA A 58 -2.39 -5.60 9.12
CA ALA A 58 -2.79 -4.20 9.23
C ALA A 58 -1.66 -3.24 9.62
N ASP A 59 -0.60 -3.76 10.27
CA ASP A 59 0.57 -3.02 10.71
C ASP A 59 1.78 -3.18 9.77
N SER A 60 1.62 -3.87 8.63
CA SER A 60 2.63 -3.85 7.57
C SER A 60 2.85 -2.43 7.05
N GLU A 61 4.10 -2.09 6.76
CA GLU A 61 4.48 -0.79 6.19
C GLU A 61 5.01 -0.97 4.77
N VAL A 62 4.88 0.09 3.97
CA VAL A 62 5.40 0.13 2.59
C VAL A 62 6.44 1.23 2.43
N ALA A 63 7.45 0.98 1.60
CA ALA A 63 8.46 1.96 1.24
C ALA A 63 8.76 1.90 -0.27
N PRO A 64 8.34 2.90 -1.07
CA PRO A 64 8.63 2.96 -2.49
C PRO A 64 10.09 3.35 -2.74
N LEU A 65 10.71 2.75 -3.77
CA LEU A 65 12.08 3.01 -4.21
C LEU A 65 12.10 3.78 -5.52
N ALA A 66 13.15 4.55 -5.79
CA ALA A 66 13.26 5.31 -7.04
C ALA A 66 13.25 4.45 -8.32
N ASP A 67 13.51 3.15 -8.23
CA ASP A 67 13.51 2.21 -9.37
C ASP A 67 12.15 1.54 -9.65
N GLY A 68 11.07 2.03 -9.03
CA GLY A 68 9.71 1.53 -9.26
C GLY A 68 9.30 0.31 -8.41
N ARG A 69 10.21 -0.19 -7.57
CA ARG A 69 9.90 -1.26 -6.60
C ARG A 69 9.32 -0.72 -5.30
N VAL A 70 8.53 -1.53 -4.61
CA VAL A 70 8.02 -1.22 -3.27
C VAL A 70 8.51 -2.30 -2.30
N LEU A 71 9.13 -1.88 -1.21
CA LEU A 71 9.45 -2.76 -0.08
C LEU A 71 8.24 -2.88 0.85
N ILE A 72 8.07 -4.06 1.44
CA ILE A 72 7.04 -4.32 2.45
C ILE A 72 7.75 -4.74 3.73
N ARG A 73 7.53 -3.98 4.80
CA ARG A 73 8.04 -4.30 6.13
C ARG A 73 6.93 -4.99 6.91
N ARG A 74 7.18 -6.25 7.25
CA ARG A 74 6.30 -7.07 8.09
C ARG A 74 6.87 -7.15 9.49
N ARG A 75 6.00 -7.19 10.50
CA ARG A 75 6.40 -7.55 11.87
C ARG A 75 6.59 -9.07 11.94
N VAL A 76 7.68 -9.51 12.55
CA VAL A 76 8.01 -10.92 12.81
C VAL A 76 8.03 -11.19 14.31
#